data_AF-A0A1G0T1A4-F1
#
_entry.id   AF-A0A1G0T1A4-F1
#
_cell.length_a   1.000
_cell.length_b   1.000
_cell.length_c   1.000
_cell.angle_alpha   90.00
_cell.angle_beta   90.00
_cell.angle_gamma   90.00
#
_symmetry.space_group_name_H-M   'P 1'
#
loop_
_entity.id
_entity.type
_entity.pdbx_description
1 polymer ?
#
loop_
_entity_poly.entity_id
_entity_poly.type
_entity_poly.pdbx_seq_one_letter_code
_entity_poly.pdbx_strand_id
1 'polypeptide(L)'
;NFEGKKFSKSRNWGIDVEAFLNLFPADPLRYTLAANLPENRDTDFYWKEFQLRNNSELADIFGNLINRTFTFVHKHFEGKVPPRNKIEKIDKEMIELANSHPQKIADLFENFKVKDGVFEIMNLARAGNKYFNDSQPWKTVKSDKEKCGTTINVCLNVIYTLAELFYPIIPFSAERLFMMLNADPINWKNSGKENLNAGHKLNNAEILFPKIEDEVIEKQIEKLKGLNMNETAADNDLITIDEFMKVQLKVAEVISVERIEKSEKLLKLKVVLDNEERQIVAGIAKSYSPEDLIGKKVMIVANLKPAKLMGHESRGMILALEREPGVHEVLMVNSIIKSGTRAK
;
A
#
# COMPACT_ATOMS: atom_id res chain seq x y z
N ASN A 1 -9.98 -2.42 1.77
CA ASN A 1 -9.43 -1.54 0.71
C ASN A 1 -8.05 -1.06 1.12
N PHE A 2 -7.32 -0.45 0.19
CA PHE A 2 -6.05 0.20 0.44
C PHE A 2 -6.00 1.52 -0.31
N GLU A 3 -5.81 2.63 0.41
CA GLU A 3 -5.71 3.98 -0.14
C GLU A 3 -6.88 4.32 -1.09
N GLY A 4 -8.11 3.98 -0.67
CA GLY A 4 -9.34 4.28 -1.44
C GLY A 4 -9.66 3.30 -2.56
N LYS A 5 -8.81 2.29 -2.83
CA LYS A 5 -9.01 1.32 -3.92
C LYS A 5 -9.00 -0.13 -3.43
N LYS A 6 -9.56 -1.03 -4.22
CA LYS A 6 -9.44 -2.47 -3.97
C LYS A 6 -8.02 -2.94 -4.21
N PHE A 7 -7.54 -3.85 -3.34
CA PHE A 7 -6.29 -4.56 -3.56
C PHE A 7 -6.26 -5.21 -4.95
N SER A 8 -5.14 -5.12 -5.66
CA SER A 8 -4.97 -5.70 -6.99
C SER A 8 -3.52 -6.13 -7.22
N LYS A 9 -3.30 -7.44 -7.39
CA LYS A 9 -1.98 -7.98 -7.72
C LYS A 9 -1.50 -7.55 -9.11
N SER A 10 -2.39 -7.50 -10.11
CA SER A 10 -2.03 -7.09 -11.48
C SER A 10 -1.59 -5.63 -11.57
N ARG A 11 -2.17 -4.77 -10.73
CA ARG A 11 -1.81 -3.34 -10.64
C ARG A 11 -0.72 -3.05 -9.62
N ASN A 12 -0.17 -4.10 -8.99
CA ASN A 12 0.72 -4.00 -7.85
C ASN A 12 0.18 -3.05 -6.74
N TRP A 13 -1.14 -3.01 -6.57
CA TRP A 13 -1.83 -2.12 -5.65
C TRP A 13 -2.18 -2.89 -4.37
N GLY A 14 -1.30 -2.83 -3.39
CA GLY A 14 -1.47 -3.53 -2.13
C GLY A 14 -0.28 -3.38 -1.20
N ILE A 15 -0.38 -4.05 -0.05
CA ILE A 15 0.71 -4.17 0.91
C ILE A 15 1.23 -5.59 0.81
N ASP A 16 2.43 -5.73 0.30
CA ASP A 16 3.19 -6.97 0.43
C ASP A 16 3.78 -7.05 1.84
N VAL A 17 3.52 -8.15 2.55
CA VAL A 17 3.88 -8.27 3.97
C VAL A 17 5.40 -8.38 4.14
N GLU A 18 6.11 -9.04 3.23
CA GLU A 18 7.57 -9.16 3.30
C GLU A 18 8.22 -7.79 3.07
N ALA A 19 7.79 -7.06 2.03
CA ALA A 19 8.24 -5.70 1.79
C ALA A 19 7.92 -4.75 2.95
N PHE A 20 6.76 -4.92 3.59
CA PHE A 20 6.39 -4.15 4.77
C PHE A 20 7.33 -4.43 5.95
N LEU A 21 7.61 -5.71 6.24
CA LEU A 21 8.43 -6.12 7.38
C LEU A 21 9.91 -5.74 7.22
N ASN A 22 10.37 -5.50 5.99
CA ASN A 22 11.69 -4.92 5.72
C ASN A 22 11.81 -3.45 6.14
N LEU A 23 10.68 -2.75 6.34
CA LEU A 23 10.63 -1.33 6.68
C LEU A 23 10.14 -1.07 8.10
N PHE A 24 9.20 -1.88 8.58
CA PHE A 24 8.52 -1.67 9.86
C PHE A 24 8.43 -2.97 10.66
N PRO A 25 8.41 -2.90 12.00
CA PRO A 25 8.11 -4.06 12.83
C PRO A 25 6.69 -4.61 12.56
N ALA A 26 6.46 -5.88 12.89
CA ALA A 26 5.17 -6.53 12.68
C ALA A 26 4.04 -5.96 13.56
N ASP A 27 4.33 -5.62 14.80
CA ASP A 27 3.31 -5.24 15.79
C ASP A 27 2.53 -3.96 15.46
N PRO A 28 3.16 -2.86 15.00
CA PRO A 28 2.42 -1.69 14.52
C PRO A 28 1.40 -2.04 13.43
N LEU A 29 1.72 -2.98 12.53
CA LEU A 29 0.77 -3.44 11.51
C LEU A 29 -0.37 -4.23 12.14
N ARG A 30 -0.04 -5.22 13.00
CA ARG A 30 -1.05 -6.03 13.69
C ARG A 30 -2.01 -5.15 14.50
N TYR A 31 -1.49 -4.17 15.23
CA TYR A 31 -2.28 -3.20 15.99
C TYR A 31 -3.20 -2.40 15.07
N THR A 32 -2.67 -1.85 13.98
CA THR A 32 -3.45 -1.05 13.03
C THR A 32 -4.57 -1.86 12.40
N LEU A 33 -4.30 -3.11 12.01
CA LEU A 33 -5.30 -4.01 11.44
C LEU A 33 -6.35 -4.42 12.48
N ALA A 34 -5.96 -4.67 13.73
CA ALA A 34 -6.91 -5.01 14.80
C ALA A 34 -7.79 -3.80 15.18
N ALA A 35 -7.22 -2.59 15.22
CA ALA A 35 -7.96 -1.35 15.46
C ALA A 35 -8.88 -0.93 14.31
N ASN A 36 -8.65 -1.46 13.10
CA ASN A 36 -9.44 -1.17 11.91
C ASN A 36 -10.04 -2.44 11.28
N LEU A 37 -10.30 -3.47 12.10
CA LEU A 37 -10.74 -4.77 11.62
C LEU A 37 -12.12 -4.67 10.94
N PRO A 38 -12.32 -5.24 9.74
CA PRO A 38 -13.61 -5.20 9.05
C PRO A 38 -14.60 -6.20 9.66
N GLU A 39 -15.20 -5.83 10.79
CA GLU A 39 -16.16 -6.68 11.52
C GLU A 39 -17.56 -6.67 10.87
N ASN A 40 -18.13 -5.47 10.67
CA ASN A 40 -19.52 -5.30 10.16
C ASN A 40 -19.58 -4.68 8.76
N ARG A 41 -18.47 -4.12 8.27
CA ARG A 41 -18.38 -3.45 6.97
C ARG A 41 -16.92 -3.44 6.50
N ASP A 42 -16.73 -3.26 5.21
CA ASP A 42 -15.40 -3.07 4.62
C ASP A 42 -14.70 -1.87 5.26
N THR A 43 -13.41 -2.07 5.57
CA THR A 43 -12.52 -1.00 6.04
C THR A 43 -11.44 -0.73 5.00
N ASP A 44 -10.82 0.43 5.11
CA ASP A 44 -9.74 0.86 4.23
C ASP A 44 -8.48 1.12 5.06
N PHE A 45 -7.35 0.67 4.55
CA PHE A 45 -6.05 0.92 5.14
C PHE A 45 -5.44 2.15 4.48
N TYR A 46 -5.00 3.11 5.30
CA TYR A 46 -4.26 4.28 4.85
C TYR A 46 -2.91 4.34 5.56
N TRP A 47 -1.85 4.67 4.82
CA TRP A 47 -0.51 4.81 5.39
C TRP A 47 -0.44 5.89 6.46
N LYS A 48 -1.15 7.01 6.26
CA LYS A 48 -1.23 8.09 7.27
C LYS A 48 -1.99 7.65 8.52
N GLU A 49 -3.01 6.80 8.40
CA GLU A 49 -3.68 6.23 9.57
C GLU A 49 -2.75 5.26 10.31
N PHE A 50 -2.05 4.38 9.60
CA PHE A 50 -1.04 3.49 10.19
C PHE A 50 0.02 4.27 10.98
N GLN A 51 0.54 5.36 10.42
CA GLN A 51 1.47 6.25 11.10
C GLN A 51 0.85 6.86 12.37
N LEU A 52 -0.38 7.37 12.28
CA LEU A 52 -1.08 7.99 13.40
C LEU A 52 -1.33 6.98 14.53
N ARG A 53 -1.74 5.75 14.21
CA ARG A 53 -1.92 4.65 15.17
C ARG A 53 -0.62 4.33 15.90
N ASN A 54 0.49 4.23 15.17
CA ASN A 54 1.79 4.01 15.78
C ASN A 54 2.22 5.20 16.66
N ASN A 55 2.24 6.41 16.11
CA ASN A 55 2.84 7.55 16.78
C ASN A 55 1.98 8.06 17.93
N SER A 56 0.68 8.24 17.69
CA SER A 56 -0.21 8.88 18.64
C SER A 56 -0.85 7.92 19.63
N GLU A 57 -0.93 6.61 19.33
CA GLU A 57 -1.48 5.62 20.26
C GLU A 57 -0.39 4.74 20.86
N LEU A 58 0.33 3.96 20.05
CA LEU A 58 1.36 3.06 20.59
C LEU A 58 2.51 3.83 21.25
N ALA A 59 3.08 4.85 20.61
CA ALA A 59 4.19 5.60 21.17
C ALA A 59 3.74 6.63 22.22
N ASP A 60 2.82 7.54 21.87
CA ASP A 60 2.47 8.68 22.73
C ASP A 60 1.55 8.33 23.91
N ILE A 61 0.83 7.20 23.88
CA ILE A 61 -0.02 6.77 25.00
C ILE A 61 0.64 5.59 25.71
N PHE A 62 0.72 4.43 25.06
CA PHE A 62 1.18 3.22 25.74
C PHE A 62 2.69 3.29 26.06
N GLY A 63 3.51 3.59 25.05
CA GLY A 63 4.95 3.79 25.18
C GLY A 63 5.30 4.89 26.18
N ASN A 64 4.58 6.02 26.16
CA ASN A 64 4.80 7.11 27.11
C ASN A 64 4.55 6.68 28.57
N LEU A 65 3.47 5.93 28.84
CA LEU A 65 3.20 5.39 30.18
C LEU A 65 4.35 4.51 30.66
N ILE A 66 4.82 3.60 29.80
CA ILE A 66 5.94 2.70 30.09
C ILE A 66 7.20 3.51 30.37
N ASN A 67 7.62 4.35 29.41
CA ASN A 67 8.88 5.08 29.46
C ASN A 67 8.98 5.95 30.71
N ARG A 68 7.94 6.73 31.03
CA ARG A 68 7.99 7.62 32.20
C ARG A 68 7.98 6.83 33.51
N THR A 69 7.26 5.72 33.60
CA THR A 69 7.20 4.88 34.81
C THR A 69 8.54 4.19 35.04
N PHE A 70 9.13 3.60 33.99
CA PHE A 70 10.44 2.97 34.03
C PHE A 70 11.56 3.98 34.34
N THR A 71 11.50 5.18 33.74
CA THR A 71 12.44 6.26 34.07
C THR A 71 12.35 6.61 35.55
N PHE A 72 11.13 6.71 36.09
CA PHE A 72 10.91 7.08 37.49
C PHE A 72 11.42 6.01 38.46
N VAL A 73 11.10 4.73 38.21
CA VAL A 73 11.52 3.63 39.08
C VAL A 73 13.04 3.43 39.08
N HIS A 74 13.69 3.55 37.93
CA HIS A 74 15.15 3.46 37.84
C HIS A 74 15.83 4.65 38.52
N LYS A 75 15.30 5.86 38.35
CA LYS A 75 15.89 7.08 38.91
C LYS A 75 15.71 7.21 40.43
N HIS A 76 14.58 6.77 40.97
CA HIS A 76 14.20 7.08 42.36
C HIS A 76 14.07 5.86 43.28
N PHE A 77 14.02 4.66 42.71
CA PHE A 77 13.80 3.40 43.41
C PHE A 77 14.75 2.28 42.96
N GLU A 78 15.91 2.64 42.38
CA GLU A 78 17.00 1.72 42.02
C GLU A 78 16.55 0.56 41.10
N GLY A 79 15.54 0.81 40.26
CA GLY A 79 14.98 -0.20 39.36
C GLY A 79 14.22 -1.31 40.08
N LYS A 80 13.81 -1.09 41.34
CA LYS A 80 13.01 -2.03 42.11
C LYS A 80 11.59 -1.52 42.29
N VAL A 81 10.61 -2.42 42.21
CA VAL A 81 9.21 -2.11 42.47
C VAL A 81 9.07 -1.57 43.89
N PRO A 82 8.61 -0.32 44.11
CA PRO A 82 8.45 0.23 45.44
C PRO A 82 7.28 -0.43 46.19
N PRO A 83 7.28 -0.38 47.54
CA PRO A 83 6.16 -0.85 48.33
C PRO A 83 4.89 -0.02 48.07
N ARG A 84 3.74 -0.70 48.09
CA ARG A 84 2.43 -0.07 48.10
C ARG A 84 2.05 0.24 49.55
N ASN A 85 2.21 1.50 49.94
CA ASN A 85 1.90 1.96 51.29
C ASN A 85 0.42 2.33 51.40
N LYS A 86 0.09 3.46 52.03
CA LYS A 86 -1.28 3.97 52.11
C LYS A 86 -1.88 4.13 50.71
N ILE A 87 -3.00 3.44 50.48
CA ILE A 87 -3.79 3.54 49.25
C ILE A 87 -4.81 4.67 49.42
N GLU A 88 -4.71 5.69 48.59
CA GLU A 88 -5.70 6.76 48.50
C GLU A 88 -6.83 6.41 47.53
N LYS A 89 -7.88 7.23 47.52
CA LYS A 89 -9.04 7.03 46.64
C LYS A 89 -8.64 6.90 45.17
N ILE A 90 -7.74 7.75 44.69
CA ILE A 90 -7.27 7.74 43.29
C ILE A 90 -6.50 6.45 42.94
N ASP A 91 -5.74 5.90 43.89
CA ASP A 91 -5.02 4.65 43.72
C ASP A 91 -5.99 3.48 43.63
N LYS A 92 -6.97 3.45 44.55
CA LYS A 92 -8.02 2.44 44.59
C LYS A 92 -8.83 2.42 43.29
N GLU A 93 -9.24 3.59 42.79
CA GLU A 93 -9.97 3.71 41.52
C GLU A 93 -9.17 3.16 40.35
N MET A 94 -7.86 3.45 40.27
CA MET A 94 -7.00 2.91 39.20
C MET A 94 -6.81 1.39 39.32
N ILE A 95 -6.63 0.88 40.53
CA ILE A 95 -6.51 -0.56 40.80
C ILE A 95 -7.80 -1.30 40.40
N GLU A 96 -8.97 -0.79 40.81
CA GLU A 96 -10.26 -1.38 40.45
C GLU A 96 -10.52 -1.34 38.94
N LEU A 97 -10.10 -0.25 38.28
CA LEU A 97 -10.16 -0.15 36.83
C LEU A 97 -9.29 -1.22 36.15
N ALA A 98 -8.04 -1.38 36.57
CA ALA A 98 -7.14 -2.40 36.04
C ALA A 98 -7.66 -3.83 36.29
N ASN A 99 -8.18 -4.10 37.48
CA ASN A 99 -8.76 -5.40 37.85
C ASN A 99 -9.96 -5.80 36.98
N SER A 100 -10.77 -4.84 36.54
CA SER A 100 -12.01 -5.12 35.79
C SER A 100 -11.81 -5.24 34.28
N HIS A 101 -10.73 -4.69 33.72
CA HIS A 101 -10.48 -4.70 32.28
C HIS A 101 -10.30 -6.11 31.69
N PRO A 102 -9.55 -7.06 32.30
CA PRO A 102 -9.35 -8.39 31.71
C PRO A 102 -10.64 -9.12 31.38
N GLN A 103 -11.66 -9.06 32.26
CA GLN A 103 -12.96 -9.68 31.97
C GLN A 103 -13.68 -8.93 30.84
N LYS A 104 -13.72 -7.60 30.90
CA LYS A 104 -14.34 -6.76 29.85
C LYS A 104 -13.73 -7.03 28.47
N ILE A 105 -12.40 -7.16 28.39
CA ILE A 105 -11.70 -7.45 27.13
C ILE A 105 -11.94 -8.89 26.68
N ALA A 106 -11.93 -9.86 27.60
CA ALA A 106 -12.27 -11.25 27.28
C ALA A 106 -13.67 -11.33 26.66
N ASP A 107 -14.68 -10.71 27.28
CA ASP A 107 -16.05 -10.70 26.77
C ASP A 107 -16.11 -10.11 25.34
N LEU A 108 -15.36 -9.04 25.06
CA LEU A 108 -15.29 -8.45 23.72
C LEU A 108 -14.65 -9.39 22.71
N PHE A 109 -13.52 -10.00 23.04
CA PHE A 109 -12.81 -10.94 22.16
C PHE A 109 -13.59 -12.23 21.91
N GLU A 110 -14.26 -12.79 22.94
CA GLU A 110 -15.13 -13.96 22.81
C GLU A 110 -16.35 -13.70 21.90
N ASN A 111 -16.78 -12.44 21.80
CA ASN A 111 -17.83 -11.99 20.89
C ASN A 111 -17.30 -11.44 19.56
N PHE A 112 -16.03 -11.70 19.22
CA PHE A 112 -15.36 -11.25 17.99
C PHE A 112 -15.35 -9.72 17.79
N LYS A 113 -15.46 -8.94 18.87
CA LYS A 113 -15.37 -7.47 18.88
C LYS A 113 -13.93 -7.03 19.16
N VAL A 114 -13.01 -7.42 18.28
CA VAL A 114 -11.58 -7.18 18.43
C VAL A 114 -11.27 -5.69 18.48
N LYS A 115 -11.91 -4.89 17.62
CA LYS A 115 -11.68 -3.44 17.57
C LYS A 115 -12.07 -2.76 18.88
N ASP A 116 -13.23 -3.10 19.41
CA ASP A 116 -13.70 -2.57 20.69
C ASP A 116 -12.77 -3.00 21.83
N GLY A 117 -12.28 -4.26 21.79
CA GLY A 117 -11.29 -4.74 22.74
C GLY A 117 -9.99 -3.93 22.68
N VAL A 118 -9.40 -3.73 21.49
CA VAL A 118 -8.19 -2.90 21.31
C VAL A 118 -8.41 -1.46 21.82
N PHE A 119 -9.56 -0.87 21.51
CA PHE A 119 -9.93 0.46 21.98
C PHE A 119 -9.96 0.54 23.52
N GLU A 120 -10.55 -0.46 24.18
CA GLU A 120 -10.63 -0.53 25.63
C GLU A 120 -9.28 -0.78 26.31
N ILE A 121 -8.41 -1.60 25.73
CA ILE A 121 -7.03 -1.76 26.23
C ILE A 121 -6.29 -0.42 26.15
N MET A 122 -6.43 0.31 25.04
CA MET A 122 -5.82 1.63 24.90
C MET A 122 -6.43 2.67 25.87
N ASN A 123 -7.71 2.56 26.22
CA ASN A 123 -8.33 3.38 27.26
C ASN A 123 -7.74 3.13 28.64
N LEU A 124 -7.40 1.87 28.97
CA LEU A 124 -6.67 1.58 30.22
C LEU A 124 -5.29 2.24 30.23
N ALA A 125 -4.57 2.25 29.10
CA ALA A 125 -3.31 2.97 28.98
C ALA A 125 -3.48 4.50 29.12
N ARG A 126 -4.56 5.08 28.57
CA ARG A 126 -4.92 6.50 28.80
C ARG A 126 -5.23 6.77 30.26
N ALA A 127 -5.97 5.89 30.93
CA ALA A 127 -6.28 6.00 32.35
C ALA A 127 -5.01 5.94 33.22
N GLY A 128 -4.07 5.04 32.91
CA GLY A 128 -2.75 5.00 33.54
C GLY A 128 -1.95 6.30 33.30
N ASN A 129 -2.03 6.86 32.09
CA ASN A 129 -1.47 8.19 31.80
C ASN A 129 -2.00 9.28 32.72
N LYS A 130 -3.32 9.37 32.80
CA LYS A 130 -4.04 10.32 33.66
C LYS A 130 -3.72 10.12 35.14
N TYR A 131 -3.77 8.88 35.63
CA TYR A 131 -3.49 8.53 37.02
C TYR A 131 -2.12 9.05 37.48
N PHE A 132 -1.05 8.72 36.76
CA PHE A 132 0.29 9.23 37.10
C PHE A 132 0.35 10.76 37.05
N ASN A 133 -0.32 11.40 36.08
CA ASN A 133 -0.30 12.85 35.98
C ASN A 133 -1.01 13.52 37.16
N ASP A 134 -2.17 13.00 37.55
CA ASP A 134 -2.97 13.51 38.67
C ASP A 134 -2.32 13.20 40.02
N SER A 135 -1.64 12.06 40.15
CA SER A 135 -0.86 11.68 41.34
C SER A 135 0.46 12.46 41.50
N GLN A 136 0.91 13.14 40.43
CA GLN A 136 2.07 14.05 40.43
C GLN A 136 3.33 13.47 41.11
N PRO A 137 3.85 12.29 40.69
CA PRO A 137 4.98 11.63 41.34
C PRO A 137 6.25 12.50 41.36
N TRP A 138 6.43 13.39 40.37
CA TRP A 138 7.54 14.36 40.35
C TRP A 138 7.51 15.38 41.50
N LYS A 139 6.35 15.60 42.13
CA LYS A 139 6.23 16.38 43.36
C LYS A 139 6.36 15.48 44.59
N THR A 140 5.59 14.39 44.63
CA THR A 140 5.56 13.51 45.82
C THR A 140 6.89 12.83 46.08
N VAL A 141 7.72 12.56 45.06
CA VAL A 141 9.08 12.02 45.27
C VAL A 141 9.95 12.90 46.20
N LYS A 142 9.67 14.20 46.29
CA LYS A 142 10.39 15.15 47.15
C LYS A 142 9.71 15.34 48.51
N SER A 143 8.38 15.30 48.56
CA SER A 143 7.61 15.62 49.77
C SER A 143 7.12 14.41 50.55
N ASP A 144 6.82 13.31 49.86
CA ASP A 144 6.23 12.07 50.39
C ASP A 144 6.65 10.90 49.49
N LYS A 145 7.82 10.34 49.77
CA LYS A 145 8.41 9.27 48.97
C LYS A 145 7.59 7.98 49.03
N GLU A 146 6.85 7.75 50.11
CA GLU A 146 5.96 6.59 50.25
C GLU A 146 4.77 6.67 49.31
N LYS A 147 4.12 7.84 49.23
CA LYS A 147 3.04 8.09 48.26
C LYS A 147 3.51 7.98 46.81
N CYS A 148 4.69 8.54 46.53
CA CYS A 148 5.33 8.35 45.23
C CYS A 148 5.55 6.85 44.93
N GLY A 149 6.01 6.09 45.92
CA GLY A 149 6.19 4.64 45.83
C GLY A 149 4.88 3.93 45.46
N THR A 150 3.79 4.21 46.17
CA THR A 150 2.45 3.68 45.85
C THR A 150 2.06 4.00 44.41
N THR A 151 2.25 5.25 43.96
CA THR A 151 1.92 5.66 42.57
C THR A 151 2.67 4.85 41.52
N ILE A 152 3.97 4.70 41.70
CA ILE A 152 4.82 3.96 40.75
C ILE A 152 4.53 2.46 40.80
N ASN A 153 4.26 1.89 41.98
CA ASN A 153 3.83 0.49 42.13
C ASN A 153 2.53 0.22 41.34
N VAL A 154 1.52 1.08 41.50
CA VAL A 154 0.25 0.94 40.76
C VAL A 154 0.49 1.06 39.25
N CYS A 155 1.27 2.04 38.80
CA CYS A 155 1.58 2.18 37.37
C CYS A 155 2.28 0.94 36.80
N LEU A 156 3.23 0.34 37.53
CA LEU A 156 3.93 -0.88 37.09
C LEU A 156 2.99 -2.07 36.97
N ASN A 157 2.07 -2.26 37.92
CA ASN A 157 1.08 -3.35 37.84
C ASN A 157 0.04 -3.11 36.74
N VAL A 158 -0.32 -1.85 36.45
CA VAL A 158 -1.13 -1.49 35.28
C VAL A 158 -0.39 -1.80 33.98
N ILE A 159 0.91 -1.48 33.89
CA ILE A 159 1.75 -1.81 32.72
C ILE A 159 1.87 -3.32 32.53
N TYR A 160 2.05 -4.09 33.60
CA TYR A 160 2.03 -5.56 33.56
C TYR A 160 0.71 -6.07 32.98
N THR A 161 -0.42 -5.58 33.50
CA THR A 161 -1.76 -5.93 32.99
C THR A 161 -1.90 -5.57 31.52
N LEU A 162 -1.48 -4.37 31.11
CA LEU A 162 -1.51 -3.95 29.70
C LEU A 162 -0.66 -4.86 28.81
N ALA A 163 0.50 -5.34 29.28
CA ALA A 163 1.34 -6.28 28.53
C ALA A 163 0.57 -7.59 28.25
N GLU A 164 -0.15 -8.12 29.23
CA GLU A 164 -1.00 -9.31 29.07
C GLU A 164 -2.15 -9.05 28.09
N LEU A 165 -2.86 -7.93 28.27
CA LEU A 165 -4.03 -7.61 27.45
C LEU A 165 -3.66 -7.37 25.99
N PHE A 166 -2.50 -6.76 25.73
CA PHE A 166 -2.00 -6.53 24.39
C PHE A 166 -1.34 -7.75 23.75
N TYR A 167 -0.96 -8.78 24.53
CA TYR A 167 -0.24 -9.96 24.02
C TYR A 167 -0.89 -10.62 22.79
N PRO A 168 -2.23 -10.80 22.71
CA PRO A 168 -2.88 -11.37 21.52
C PRO A 168 -2.73 -10.50 20.25
N ILE A 169 -2.50 -9.19 20.42
CA ILE A 169 -2.49 -8.20 19.35
C ILE A 169 -1.06 -7.85 18.93
N ILE A 170 -0.17 -7.57 19.88
CA ILE A 170 1.22 -7.13 19.67
C ILE A 170 2.21 -8.02 20.45
N PRO A 171 2.31 -9.32 20.12
CA PRO A 171 3.03 -10.30 20.93
C PRO A 171 4.52 -9.96 21.12
N PHE A 172 5.21 -9.49 20.08
CA PHE A 172 6.65 -9.23 20.16
C PHE A 172 6.97 -8.06 21.11
N SER A 173 6.12 -7.04 21.11
CA SER A 173 6.23 -5.86 21.98
C SER A 173 5.84 -6.20 23.40
N ALA A 174 4.84 -7.08 23.58
CA ALA A 174 4.47 -7.59 24.89
C ALA A 174 5.59 -8.44 25.51
N GLU A 175 6.23 -9.31 24.73
CA GLU A 175 7.39 -10.10 25.17
C GLU A 175 8.55 -9.21 25.60
N ARG A 176 8.92 -8.21 24.79
CA ARG A 176 9.94 -7.21 25.15
C ARG A 176 9.56 -6.46 26.43
N LEU A 177 8.29 -6.10 26.62
CA LEU A 177 7.82 -5.47 27.83
C LEU A 177 7.93 -6.41 29.05
N PHE A 178 7.61 -7.70 28.91
CA PHE A 178 7.84 -8.69 29.97
C PHE A 178 9.32 -8.86 30.31
N MET A 179 10.21 -8.82 29.31
CA MET A 179 11.65 -8.78 29.54
C MET A 179 12.05 -7.53 30.34
N MET A 180 11.53 -6.34 30.01
CA MET A 180 11.76 -5.12 30.80
C MET A 180 11.24 -5.24 32.23
N LEU A 181 10.06 -5.82 32.42
CA LEU A 181 9.45 -6.08 33.72
C LEU A 181 10.16 -7.18 34.51
N ASN A 182 11.05 -7.95 33.86
CA ASN A 182 11.72 -9.12 34.42
C ASN A 182 10.72 -10.11 35.03
N ALA A 183 9.65 -10.40 34.28
CA ALA A 183 8.56 -11.27 34.72
C ALA A 183 7.92 -11.97 33.50
N ASP A 184 7.18 -13.04 33.76
CA ASP A 184 6.44 -13.78 32.72
C ASP A 184 4.95 -13.43 32.74
N PRO A 185 4.22 -13.56 31.61
CA PRO A 185 2.76 -13.46 31.61
C PRO A 185 2.14 -14.56 32.47
N ILE A 186 1.01 -14.27 33.12
CA ILE A 186 0.26 -15.28 33.87
C ILE A 186 -1.02 -15.67 33.13
N ASN A 187 -1.77 -16.60 33.71
CA ASN A 187 -3.08 -16.97 33.20
C ASN A 187 -3.99 -15.73 33.17
N TRP A 188 -4.64 -15.46 32.03
CA TRP A 188 -5.53 -14.32 31.82
C TRP A 188 -6.56 -14.10 32.95
N LYS A 189 -7.07 -15.19 33.54
CA LYS A 189 -8.03 -15.13 34.67
C LYS A 189 -7.45 -14.48 35.94
N ASN A 190 -6.14 -14.35 36.02
CA ASN A 190 -5.41 -13.69 37.10
C ASN A 190 -4.84 -12.33 36.70
N SER A 191 -5.03 -11.89 35.45
CA SER A 191 -4.63 -10.55 35.00
C SER A 191 -5.37 -9.46 35.79
N GLY A 192 -4.82 -8.25 35.81
CA GLY A 192 -5.34 -7.11 36.58
C GLY A 192 -4.92 -7.08 38.05
N LYS A 193 -4.51 -8.21 38.62
CA LYS A 193 -4.06 -8.35 40.01
C LYS A 193 -2.67 -7.74 40.23
N GLU A 194 -2.27 -7.64 41.50
CA GLU A 194 -0.91 -7.27 41.87
C GLU A 194 0.04 -8.45 41.63
N ASN A 195 0.67 -8.45 40.45
CA ASN A 195 1.60 -9.49 40.01
C ASN A 195 3.07 -9.07 40.18
N LEU A 196 3.35 -7.77 40.30
CA LEU A 196 4.67 -7.23 40.59
C LEU A 196 4.75 -6.80 42.06
N ASN A 197 5.38 -7.65 42.86
CA ASN A 197 5.56 -7.45 44.29
C ASN A 197 6.65 -6.41 44.61
N ALA A 198 6.52 -5.76 45.76
CA ALA A 198 7.53 -4.84 46.27
C ALA A 198 8.91 -5.51 46.37
N GLY A 199 9.96 -4.77 45.99
CA GLY A 199 11.35 -5.25 45.97
C GLY A 199 11.75 -6.02 44.72
N HIS A 200 10.78 -6.43 43.87
CA HIS A 200 11.06 -7.06 42.58
C HIS A 200 11.96 -6.17 41.71
N LYS A 201 13.01 -6.75 41.11
CA LYS A 201 13.98 -6.00 40.31
C LYS A 201 13.58 -6.03 38.84
N LEU A 202 13.45 -4.85 38.25
CA LEU A 202 13.18 -4.64 36.83
C LEU A 202 14.48 -4.63 36.02
N ASN A 203 14.37 -4.95 34.73
CA ASN A 203 15.47 -4.80 33.79
C ASN A 203 15.53 -3.36 33.24
N ASN A 204 16.56 -3.09 32.44
CA ASN A 204 16.71 -1.80 31.78
C ASN A 204 15.56 -1.54 30.81
N ALA A 205 15.14 -0.28 30.74
CA ALA A 205 14.09 0.12 29.82
C ALA A 205 14.64 0.31 28.40
N GLU A 206 13.79 0.03 27.42
CA GLU A 206 14.03 0.33 26.02
C GLU A 206 12.80 1.00 25.39
N ILE A 207 12.99 1.65 24.25
CA ILE A 207 11.89 2.23 23.48
C ILE A 207 11.21 1.10 22.69
N LEU A 208 9.98 0.76 23.07
CA LEU A 208 9.20 -0.28 22.40
C LEU A 208 8.63 0.20 21.05
N PHE A 209 8.12 1.43 21.02
CA PHE A 209 7.41 2.00 19.87
C PHE A 209 8.12 3.27 19.40
N PRO A 210 9.12 3.17 18.51
CA PRO A 210 9.70 4.35 17.87
C PRO A 210 8.65 5.03 17.00
N LYS A 211 8.71 6.37 16.92
CA LYS A 211 7.86 7.13 15.99
C LYS A 211 8.29 6.86 14.56
N ILE A 212 7.29 6.84 13.68
CA ILE A 212 7.47 6.74 12.24
C ILE A 212 7.50 8.15 11.67
N GLU A 213 8.62 8.50 11.05
CA GLU A 213 8.81 9.81 10.41
C GLU A 213 7.93 9.97 9.17
N ASP A 214 7.49 11.21 8.91
CA ASP A 214 6.60 11.54 7.79
C ASP A 214 7.18 11.12 6.43
N GLU A 215 8.48 11.33 6.25
CA GLU A 215 9.21 11.02 5.02
C GLU A 215 9.16 9.53 4.66
N VAL A 216 9.10 8.63 5.66
CA VAL A 216 9.02 7.18 5.43
C VAL A 216 7.67 6.81 4.83
N ILE A 217 6.61 7.45 5.30
CA ILE A 217 5.23 7.25 4.87
C ILE A 217 4.97 7.92 3.52
N GLU A 218 5.47 9.14 3.34
CA GLU A 218 5.38 9.87 2.07
C GLU A 218 6.00 9.06 0.93
N LYS A 219 7.18 8.45 1.14
CA LYS A 219 7.78 7.53 0.18
C LYS A 219 6.88 6.36 -0.19
N GLN A 220 6.10 5.80 0.74
CA GLN A 220 5.17 4.71 0.39
C GLN A 220 3.98 5.22 -0.42
N ILE A 221 3.44 6.38 -0.08
CA ILE A 221 2.34 7.01 -0.82
C ILE A 221 2.79 7.40 -2.23
N GLU A 222 4.00 7.93 -2.40
CA GLU A 222 4.57 8.28 -3.71
C GLU A 222 4.77 7.07 -4.61
N LYS A 223 5.24 5.94 -4.07
CA LYS A 223 5.33 4.68 -4.83
C LYS A 223 3.97 4.28 -5.42
N LEU A 224 2.89 4.46 -4.67
CA LEU A 224 1.54 4.17 -5.15
C LEU A 224 1.09 5.16 -6.23
N LYS A 225 1.41 6.45 -6.10
CA LYS A 225 1.12 7.44 -7.15
C LYS A 225 1.85 7.12 -8.45
N GLY A 226 3.12 6.69 -8.38
CA GLY A 226 3.90 6.28 -9.55
C GLY A 226 3.28 5.09 -10.29
N LEU A 227 2.69 4.13 -9.57
CA LEU A 227 1.94 3.01 -10.17
C LEU A 227 0.70 3.49 -10.93
N ASN A 228 -0.06 4.45 -10.37
CA ASN A 228 -1.22 5.03 -11.05
C ASN A 228 -0.85 5.84 -12.30
N MET A 229 0.28 6.57 -12.28
CA MET A 229 0.74 7.35 -13.43
C MET A 229 1.10 6.46 -14.63
N ASN A 230 1.69 5.29 -14.37
CA ASN A 230 2.00 4.31 -15.41
C ASN A 230 0.74 3.67 -16.02
N GLU A 231 -0.34 3.49 -15.24
CA GLU A 231 -1.64 3.05 -15.78
C GLU A 231 -2.27 4.12 -16.70
N THR A 232 -2.23 5.40 -16.30
CA THR A 232 -2.78 6.48 -17.15
C THR A 232 -1.95 6.75 -18.40
N ALA A 233 -0.66 6.42 -18.41
CA ALA A 233 0.18 6.53 -19.60
C ALA A 233 -0.12 5.42 -20.63
N ALA A 234 -0.50 4.22 -20.19
CA ALA A 234 -0.87 3.12 -21.08
C ALA A 234 -2.28 3.28 -21.70
N ASP A 235 -3.20 3.98 -21.02
CA ASP A 235 -4.56 4.22 -21.51
C ASP A 235 -4.65 5.39 -22.51
N ASN A 236 -3.63 6.27 -22.55
CA ASN A 236 -3.61 7.44 -23.44
C ASN A 236 -3.23 7.14 -24.91
N ASP A 237 -2.76 5.92 -25.22
CA ASP A 237 -2.49 5.49 -26.59
C ASP A 237 -3.66 4.71 -27.22
N LEU A 238 -4.76 4.51 -26.49
CA LEU A 238 -5.95 3.86 -27.03
C LEU A 238 -6.82 4.88 -27.77
N ILE A 239 -6.98 4.68 -29.08
CA ILE A 239 -7.93 5.45 -29.88
C ILE A 239 -9.36 4.96 -29.64
N THR A 240 -10.30 5.89 -29.66
CA THR A 240 -11.73 5.58 -29.66
C THR A 240 -12.14 4.89 -30.97
N ILE A 241 -13.25 4.14 -30.94
CA ILE A 241 -13.81 3.54 -32.16
C ILE A 241 -14.15 4.61 -33.22
N ASP A 242 -14.56 5.81 -32.79
CA ASP A 242 -14.85 6.93 -33.68
C ASP A 242 -13.59 7.45 -34.38
N GLU A 243 -12.45 7.46 -33.68
CA GLU A 243 -11.15 7.80 -34.27
C GLU A 243 -10.68 6.74 -35.26
N PHE A 244 -10.86 5.45 -34.96
CA PHE A 244 -10.60 4.39 -35.93
C PHE A 244 -11.51 4.52 -37.16
N MET A 245 -12.79 4.81 -36.97
CA MET A 245 -13.76 5.01 -38.06
C MET A 245 -13.48 6.24 -38.92
N LYS A 246 -12.63 7.18 -38.48
CA LYS A 246 -12.11 8.26 -39.34
C LYS A 246 -11.12 7.73 -40.37
N VAL A 247 -10.45 6.60 -40.14
CA VAL A 247 -9.53 5.98 -41.10
C VAL A 247 -10.33 5.21 -42.15
N GLN A 248 -10.02 5.44 -43.43
CA GLN A 248 -10.65 4.72 -44.55
C GLN A 248 -9.74 3.60 -45.03
N LEU A 249 -9.83 2.45 -44.37
CA LEU A 249 -9.19 1.23 -44.83
C LEU A 249 -10.01 0.63 -45.98
N LYS A 250 -9.40 0.51 -47.16
CA LYS A 250 -10.07 -0.01 -48.37
C LYS A 250 -9.19 -1.02 -49.09
N VAL A 251 -9.85 -1.98 -49.73
CA VAL A 251 -9.21 -2.90 -50.68
C VAL A 251 -8.97 -2.16 -52.00
N ALA A 252 -7.77 -2.27 -52.55
CA ALA A 252 -7.39 -1.72 -53.85
C ALA A 252 -6.75 -2.80 -54.72
N GLU A 253 -6.96 -2.74 -56.03
CA GLU A 253 -6.35 -3.66 -56.99
C GLU A 253 -5.12 -3.00 -57.63
N VAL A 254 -3.98 -3.70 -57.62
CA VAL A 254 -2.74 -3.19 -58.19
C VAL A 254 -2.73 -3.42 -59.70
N ILE A 255 -2.71 -2.35 -60.48
CA ILE A 255 -2.74 -2.41 -61.96
C ILE A 255 -1.35 -2.24 -62.58
N SER A 256 -0.44 -1.52 -61.92
CA SER A 256 0.93 -1.39 -62.38
C SER A 256 1.88 -1.13 -61.22
N VAL A 257 3.12 -1.61 -61.34
CA VAL A 257 4.18 -1.40 -60.35
C VAL A 257 5.47 -1.05 -61.07
N GLU A 258 6.11 0.02 -60.63
CA GLU A 258 7.39 0.52 -61.14
C GLU A 258 8.39 0.63 -60.00
N ARG A 259 9.67 0.35 -60.27
CA ARG A 259 10.75 0.71 -59.34
C ARG A 259 11.03 2.20 -59.44
N ILE A 260 11.25 2.85 -58.29
CA ILE A 260 11.63 4.27 -58.28
C ILE A 260 13.13 4.40 -58.54
N GLU A 261 13.49 5.15 -59.58
CA GLU A 261 14.89 5.47 -59.87
C GLU A 261 15.56 6.12 -58.66
N LYS A 262 16.78 5.69 -58.33
CA LYS A 262 17.55 6.14 -57.16
C LYS A 262 17.00 5.67 -55.80
N SER A 263 16.09 4.68 -55.77
CA SER A 263 15.68 4.02 -54.53
C SER A 263 15.69 2.49 -54.65
N GLU A 264 16.43 1.84 -53.75
CA GLU A 264 16.42 0.37 -53.62
C GLU A 264 15.29 -0.14 -52.71
N LYS A 265 14.53 0.77 -52.07
CA LYS A 265 13.53 0.42 -51.06
C LYS A 265 12.09 0.69 -51.50
N LEU A 266 11.87 1.57 -52.48
CA LEU A 266 10.54 2.06 -52.84
C LEU A 266 10.04 1.47 -54.16
N LEU A 267 8.78 1.04 -54.15
CA LEU A 267 7.98 0.77 -55.35
C LEU A 267 6.92 1.86 -55.51
N LYS A 268 6.64 2.20 -56.76
CA LYS A 268 5.55 3.09 -57.17
C LYS A 268 4.44 2.24 -57.76
N LEU A 269 3.32 2.16 -57.07
CA LEU A 269 2.17 1.37 -57.47
C LEU A 269 1.08 2.29 -58.00
N LYS A 270 0.44 1.89 -59.10
CA LYS A 270 -0.90 2.37 -59.45
C LYS A 270 -1.91 1.35 -58.98
N VAL A 271 -2.89 1.83 -58.22
CA VAL A 271 -3.98 1.03 -57.69
C VAL A 271 -5.32 1.60 -58.12
N VAL A 272 -6.29 0.72 -58.37
CA VAL A 272 -7.68 1.08 -58.63
C VAL A 272 -8.49 0.86 -57.36
N LEU A 273 -9.23 1.88 -56.95
CA LEU A 273 -10.26 1.82 -55.91
C LEU A 273 -11.59 2.20 -56.53
N ASP A 274 -12.55 1.28 -56.57
CA ASP A 274 -13.81 1.47 -57.27
C ASP A 274 -13.56 1.90 -58.74
N ASN A 275 -13.83 3.16 -59.08
CA ASN A 275 -13.60 3.75 -60.41
C ASN A 275 -12.49 4.83 -60.41
N GLU A 276 -11.68 4.92 -59.36
CA GLU A 276 -10.59 5.89 -59.23
C GLU A 276 -9.22 5.21 -59.27
N GLU A 277 -8.32 5.74 -60.09
CA GLU A 277 -6.89 5.39 -60.06
C GLU A 277 -6.12 6.26 -59.08
N ARG A 278 -5.22 5.64 -58.31
CA ARG A 278 -4.33 6.33 -57.37
C ARG A 278 -2.92 5.81 -57.46
N GLN A 279 -1.97 6.71 -57.22
CA GLN A 279 -0.56 6.37 -57.07
C GLN A 279 -0.21 6.25 -55.59
N ILE A 280 0.43 5.15 -55.21
CA ILE A 280 0.96 4.93 -53.87
C ILE A 280 2.44 4.56 -53.97
N VAL A 281 3.27 5.20 -53.17
CA VAL A 281 4.68 4.86 -53.03
C VAL A 281 4.88 4.07 -51.74
N ALA A 282 5.41 2.85 -51.84
CA ALA A 282 5.53 1.94 -50.71
C ALA A 282 6.95 1.38 -50.56
N GLY A 283 7.42 1.25 -49.31
CA GLY A 283 8.75 0.79 -48.93
C GLY A 283 8.96 -0.72 -49.00
N ILE A 284 8.42 -1.39 -50.01
CA ILE A 284 8.32 -2.86 -50.07
C ILE A 284 9.21 -3.50 -51.15
N ALA A 285 10.10 -2.72 -51.78
CA ALA A 285 10.91 -3.18 -52.92
C ALA A 285 11.93 -4.28 -52.57
N LYS A 286 12.27 -4.44 -51.29
CA LYS A 286 13.13 -5.53 -50.80
C LYS A 286 12.41 -6.87 -50.70
N SER A 287 11.08 -6.85 -50.63
CA SER A 287 10.25 -8.03 -50.36
C SER A 287 9.43 -8.48 -51.56
N TYR A 288 9.22 -7.61 -52.54
CA TYR A 288 8.41 -7.90 -53.72
C TYR A 288 9.06 -7.33 -54.98
N SER A 289 9.01 -8.10 -56.07
CA SER A 289 9.22 -7.58 -57.41
C SER A 289 7.91 -7.00 -57.98
N PRO A 290 7.96 -6.17 -59.03
CA PRO A 290 6.75 -5.66 -59.67
C PRO A 290 5.74 -6.74 -60.06
N GLU A 291 6.22 -7.89 -60.54
CA GLU A 291 5.41 -9.01 -61.02
C GLU A 291 4.62 -9.69 -59.89
N ASP A 292 5.14 -9.67 -58.66
CA ASP A 292 4.49 -10.30 -57.50
C ASP A 292 3.19 -9.60 -57.08
N LEU A 293 3.08 -8.31 -57.41
CA LEU A 293 2.03 -7.42 -56.92
C LEU A 293 0.98 -7.09 -57.97
N ILE A 294 1.31 -7.13 -59.27
CA ILE A 294 0.35 -6.84 -60.34
C ILE A 294 -0.83 -7.83 -60.28
N GLY A 295 -2.06 -7.31 -60.34
CA GLY A 295 -3.30 -8.09 -60.24
C GLY A 295 -3.65 -8.54 -58.81
N LYS A 296 -2.83 -8.22 -57.81
CA LYS A 296 -3.16 -8.52 -56.40
C LYS A 296 -4.09 -7.46 -55.83
N LYS A 297 -4.90 -7.88 -54.86
CA LYS A 297 -5.75 -7.00 -54.05
C LYS A 297 -5.10 -6.78 -52.70
N VAL A 298 -4.87 -5.52 -52.35
CA VAL A 298 -4.11 -5.11 -51.16
C VAL A 298 -4.95 -4.17 -50.30
N MET A 299 -4.72 -4.18 -48.99
CA MET A 299 -5.34 -3.23 -48.08
C MET A 299 -4.58 -1.91 -48.07
N ILE A 300 -5.29 -0.80 -48.20
CA ILE A 300 -4.70 0.55 -48.16
C ILE A 300 -5.45 1.48 -47.21
N VAL A 301 -4.78 2.54 -46.76
CA VAL A 301 -5.42 3.73 -46.18
C VAL A 301 -5.70 4.74 -47.29
N ALA A 302 -6.97 5.00 -47.56
CA ALA A 302 -7.42 5.79 -48.71
C ALA A 302 -7.63 7.29 -48.43
N ASN A 303 -7.62 7.73 -47.17
CA ASN A 303 -7.94 9.11 -46.79
C ASN A 303 -6.80 9.86 -46.08
N LEU A 304 -5.54 9.44 -46.31
CA LEU A 304 -4.37 10.20 -45.89
C LEU A 304 -4.16 11.42 -46.80
N LYS A 305 -3.60 12.49 -46.24
CA LYS A 305 -3.10 13.62 -47.03
C LYS A 305 -1.98 13.13 -47.96
N PRO A 306 -1.91 13.60 -49.22
CA PRO A 306 -0.81 13.24 -50.11
C PRO A 306 0.56 13.57 -49.51
N ALA A 307 1.53 12.67 -49.68
CA ALA A 307 2.90 12.84 -49.23
C ALA A 307 3.87 12.71 -50.40
N LYS A 308 4.96 13.47 -50.43
CA LYS A 308 6.01 13.32 -51.45
C LYS A 308 7.13 12.44 -50.91
N LEU A 309 7.42 11.35 -51.62
CA LEU A 309 8.50 10.41 -51.32
C LEU A 309 9.41 10.32 -52.54
N MET A 310 10.68 10.74 -52.39
CA MET A 310 11.67 10.76 -53.48
C MET A 310 11.16 11.47 -54.75
N GLY A 311 10.43 12.57 -54.59
CA GLY A 311 9.88 13.35 -55.71
C GLY A 311 8.56 12.83 -56.28
N HIS A 312 8.11 11.64 -55.86
CA HIS A 312 6.83 11.06 -56.28
C HIS A 312 5.74 11.29 -55.23
N GLU A 313 4.55 11.66 -55.67
CA GLU A 313 3.39 11.84 -54.80
C GLU A 313 2.74 10.49 -54.46
N SER A 314 2.51 10.23 -53.18
CA SER A 314 1.78 9.07 -52.65
C SER A 314 0.43 9.53 -52.10
N ARG A 315 -0.66 9.03 -52.68
CA ARG A 315 -2.06 9.39 -52.33
C ARG A 315 -2.74 8.24 -51.58
N GLY A 316 -2.01 7.69 -50.61
CA GLY A 316 -2.44 6.58 -49.76
C GLY A 316 -1.25 5.87 -49.14
N MET A 317 -1.54 4.81 -48.38
CA MET A 317 -0.54 3.95 -47.76
C MET A 317 -0.97 2.49 -47.87
N ILE A 318 -0.10 1.62 -48.37
CA ILE A 318 -0.33 0.17 -48.34
C ILE A 318 -0.04 -0.33 -46.92
N LEU A 319 -0.92 -1.19 -46.39
CA LEU A 319 -0.65 -1.87 -45.13
C LEU A 319 0.28 -3.05 -45.37
N ALA A 320 1.43 -3.03 -44.70
CA ALA A 320 2.38 -4.12 -44.71
C ALA A 320 2.88 -4.37 -43.28
N LEU A 321 3.11 -5.64 -42.96
CA LEU A 321 3.65 -6.09 -41.68
C LEU A 321 5.16 -6.23 -41.82
N GLU A 322 5.94 -5.64 -40.92
CA GLU A 322 7.38 -5.87 -40.87
C GLU A 322 7.66 -7.18 -40.13
N ARG A 323 8.24 -8.17 -40.83
CA ARG A 323 8.64 -9.45 -40.25
C ARG A 323 10.05 -9.40 -39.66
N GLU A 324 10.94 -8.74 -40.38
CA GLU A 324 12.34 -8.48 -40.03
C GLU A 324 12.71 -7.08 -40.53
N PRO A 325 13.78 -6.45 -40.02
CA PRO A 325 14.18 -5.10 -40.43
C PRO A 325 14.28 -4.92 -41.96
N GLY A 326 13.30 -4.20 -42.53
CA GLY A 326 13.19 -3.94 -43.97
C GLY A 326 12.64 -5.09 -44.83
N VAL A 327 12.08 -6.13 -44.23
CA VAL A 327 11.32 -7.21 -44.89
C VAL A 327 9.85 -7.07 -44.52
N HIS A 328 9.03 -6.76 -45.52
CA HIS A 328 7.61 -6.47 -45.34
C HIS A 328 6.74 -7.52 -46.00
N GLU A 329 5.66 -7.91 -45.33
CA GLU A 329 4.58 -8.72 -45.87
C GLU A 329 3.36 -7.83 -46.12
N VAL A 330 2.98 -7.64 -47.38
CA VAL A 330 1.82 -6.83 -47.75
C VAL A 330 0.54 -7.57 -47.34
N LEU A 331 -0.39 -6.86 -46.69
CA LEU A 331 -1.72 -7.40 -46.38
C LEU A 331 -2.54 -7.54 -47.66
N MET A 332 -2.45 -8.72 -48.26
CA MET A 332 -3.25 -9.11 -49.41
C MET A 332 -4.59 -9.70 -48.97
N VAL A 333 -5.63 -9.43 -49.73
CA VAL A 333 -6.96 -10.02 -49.53
C VAL A 333 -7.31 -10.94 -50.69
N ASN A 334 -8.22 -11.89 -50.44
CA ASN A 334 -8.68 -12.81 -51.46
C ASN A 334 -9.25 -12.05 -52.68
N SER A 335 -8.95 -12.53 -53.89
CA SER A 335 -9.36 -11.93 -55.15
C SER A 335 -10.89 -11.81 -55.31
N ILE A 336 -11.68 -12.59 -54.57
CA ILE A 336 -13.14 -12.53 -54.56
C ILE A 336 -13.66 -11.19 -53.98
N ILE A 337 -12.88 -10.52 -53.12
CA ILE A 337 -13.30 -9.26 -52.49
C ILE A 337 -13.24 -8.12 -53.52
N LYS A 338 -14.34 -7.37 -53.69
CA LYS A 338 -14.41 -6.27 -54.67
C LYS A 338 -13.45 -5.14 -54.31
N SER A 339 -12.77 -4.55 -55.31
CA SER A 339 -12.01 -3.31 -55.10
C SER A 339 -12.93 -2.21 -54.56
N GLY A 340 -12.41 -1.35 -53.68
CA GLY A 340 -13.14 -0.30 -52.98
C GLY A 340 -13.87 -0.74 -51.71
N THR A 341 -13.96 -2.05 -51.43
CA THR A 341 -14.57 -2.57 -50.19
C THR A 341 -13.87 -2.00 -48.96
N ARG A 342 -14.65 -1.39 -48.06
CA ARG A 342 -14.17 -0.78 -46.82
C ARG A 342 -14.06 -1.83 -45.71
N ALA A 343 -12.91 -1.88 -45.05
CA ALA A 343 -12.75 -2.59 -43.77
C ALA A 343 -13.31 -1.73 -42.63
N LYS A 344 -14.01 -2.37 -41.69
CA LYS A 344 -14.71 -1.73 -40.57
C LYS A 344 -14.46 -2.53 -39.29
#